data_AF-A0A661E9U4-F1
#
_entry.id   AF-A0A661E9U4-F1
#
_cell.length_a   1.000
_cell.length_b   1.000
_cell.length_c   1.000
_cell.angle_alpha   90.00
_cell.angle_beta   90.00
_cell.angle_gamma   90.00
#
_symmetry.space_group_name_H-M   'P 1'
#
loop_
_entity.id
_entity.type
_entity.pdbx_description
1 polymer ?
#
loop_
_entity_poly.entity_id
_entity_poly.type
_entity_poly.pdbx_seq_one_letter_code
_entity_poly.pdbx_strand_id
1 'polypeptide(L)'
;YDTSIPIIQLHIDAVKGKLPKHPVKNTGNKVLSYLFAPHTVTIKHNMHWNKQCHDLPATNTTIKEGQAICTLITQGVSSDDCRQQQQELKQNIFAQLYRNS
;
A
#
# COMPACT_ATOMS: atom_id res chain seq x y z
N TYR A 1 -13.97 11.90 5.48
CA TYR A 1 -13.40 12.19 6.79
C TYR A 1 -12.32 11.16 7.07
N ASP A 2 -11.07 11.58 7.20
CA ASP A 2 -9.98 10.67 7.58
C ASP A 2 -10.14 10.32 9.05
N THR A 3 -10.39 9.04 9.34
CA THR A 3 -10.54 8.50 10.69
C THR A 3 -9.21 7.99 11.25
N SER A 4 -8.08 8.36 10.63
CA SER A 4 -6.76 7.95 11.08
C SER A 4 -6.46 8.46 12.49
N ILE A 5 -6.09 7.54 13.36
CA ILE A 5 -5.56 7.86 14.68
C ILE A 5 -4.23 8.60 14.48
N PRO A 6 -4.05 9.80 15.05
CA PRO A 6 -2.82 10.58 14.87
C PRO A 6 -1.73 10.03 15.80
N ILE A 7 -1.21 8.83 15.50
CA ILE A 7 -0.32 8.08 16.39
C ILE A 7 0.97 8.86 16.73
N ILE A 8 1.48 9.65 15.78
CA ILE A 8 2.65 10.53 16.00
C ILE A 8 2.31 11.60 17.04
N GLN A 9 1.16 12.26 16.91
CA GLN A 9 0.73 13.29 17.87
C GLN A 9 0.48 12.68 19.25
N LEU A 10 -0.18 11.52 19.31
CA LEU A 10 -0.39 10.78 20.56
C LEU A 10 0.94 10.42 21.24
N HIS A 11 1.94 10.02 20.46
CA HIS A 11 3.27 9.76 20.99
C HIS A 11 3.92 11.04 21.53
N ILE A 12 3.88 12.13 20.77
CA ILE A 12 4.39 13.46 21.20
C ILE A 12 3.72 13.91 22.51
N ASP A 13 2.41 13.70 22.64
CA ASP A 13 1.66 14.06 23.83
C ASP A 13 2.01 13.14 25.01
N ALA A 14 2.14 11.84 24.77
CA ALA A 14 2.52 10.87 25.80
C ALA A 14 3.90 11.17 26.40
N VAL A 15 4.90 11.49 25.57
CA VAL A 15 6.25 11.87 26.06
C VAL A 15 6.25 13.22 26.80
N LYS A 16 5.19 14.03 26.64
CA LYS A 16 4.93 15.25 27.41
C LYS A 16 4.03 15.00 28.64
N GLY A 17 3.76 13.74 28.98
CA GLY A 17 2.89 13.36 30.11
C GLY A 17 1.38 13.55 29.85
N LYS A 18 0.97 13.82 28.61
CA LYS A 18 -0.44 13.97 28.22
C LYS A 18 -0.95 12.67 27.62
N LEU A 19 -1.66 11.90 28.43
CA LEU A 19 -2.29 10.66 27.98
C LEU A 19 -3.72 10.89 27.50
N PRO A 20 -4.19 10.14 26.48
CA PRO A 20 -5.58 10.21 26.05
C PRO A 20 -6.52 9.74 27.16
N LYS A 21 -7.68 10.40 27.28
CA LYS A 21 -8.71 10.06 28.30
C LYS A 21 -9.31 8.67 28.11
N HIS A 22 -9.27 8.15 26.89
CA HIS A 22 -9.83 6.85 26.54
C HIS A 22 -8.82 6.06 25.69
N PRO A 23 -8.82 4.72 25.81
CA PRO A 23 -8.05 3.87 24.92
C PRO A 23 -8.41 4.13 23.46
N VAL A 24 -7.38 4.28 22.66
CA VAL A 24 -7.52 4.44 21.23
C VAL A 24 -7.90 3.10 20.61
N LYS A 25 -9.05 3.03 19.96
CA LYS A 25 -9.53 1.82 19.29
C LYS A 25 -9.18 1.85 17.81
N ASN A 26 -8.55 0.80 17.31
CA ASN A 26 -8.40 0.60 15.87
C ASN A 26 -9.75 0.14 15.31
N THR A 27 -10.33 0.91 14.38
CA THR A 27 -11.66 0.67 13.83
C THR A 27 -11.64 0.11 12.40
N GLY A 28 -10.48 -0.24 11.86
CA GLY A 28 -10.38 -0.77 10.51
C GLY A 28 -9.30 -1.82 10.32
N ASN A 29 -9.58 -2.79 9.44
CA ASN A 29 -8.58 -3.71 8.93
C ASN A 29 -7.95 -3.05 7.69
N LYS A 30 -6.90 -2.27 7.92
CA LYS A 30 -6.02 -1.77 6.86
C LYS A 30 -4.76 -2.61 6.82
N VAL A 31 -4.34 -3.02 5.63
CA VAL A 31 -3.12 -3.82 5.44
C VAL A 31 -2.19 -3.10 4.48
N LEU A 32 -0.98 -2.83 4.96
CA LEU A 32 0.15 -2.41 4.12
C LEU A 32 0.86 -3.65 3.59
N SER A 33 1.14 -3.68 2.29
CA SER A 33 1.95 -4.72 1.67
C SER A 33 2.84 -4.14 0.57
N TYR A 34 3.86 -4.89 0.17
CA TYR A 34 4.79 -4.50 -0.88
C TYR A 34 4.58 -5.41 -2.08
N LEU A 35 4.52 -4.81 -3.27
CA LEU A 35 4.55 -5.56 -4.52
C LEU A 35 5.99 -5.65 -5.01
N PHE A 36 6.55 -6.85 -5.00
CA PHE A 36 7.91 -7.10 -5.49
C PHE A 36 7.89 -7.57 -6.95
N ALA A 37 8.94 -7.22 -7.69
CA ALA A 37 9.15 -7.67 -9.05
C ALA A 37 9.61 -9.13 -9.05
N PRO A 38 8.83 -10.08 -9.63
CA PRO A 38 9.20 -11.49 -9.67
C PRO A 38 10.31 -11.79 -10.69
N HIS A 39 10.56 -10.86 -11.60
CA HIS A 39 11.70 -10.81 -12.51
C HIS A 39 11.94 -9.33 -12.85
N THR A 40 13.03 -9.01 -13.53
CA THR A 40 13.32 -7.63 -13.93
C THR A 40 12.22 -7.10 -14.86
N VAL A 41 11.63 -5.96 -14.51
CA VAL A 41 10.55 -5.30 -15.26
C VAL A 41 10.89 -3.86 -15.56
N THR A 42 10.35 -3.33 -16.67
CA THR A 42 10.40 -1.90 -16.98
C THR A 42 8.99 -1.32 -16.88
N ILE A 43 8.85 -0.24 -16.12
CA ILE A 43 7.57 0.44 -15.91
C ILE A 43 7.14 1.11 -17.21
N LYS A 44 5.93 0.80 -17.68
CA LYS A 44 5.40 1.31 -18.94
C LYS A 44 4.85 2.72 -18.80
N HIS A 45 4.74 3.43 -19.93
CA HIS A 45 4.20 4.78 -19.96
C HIS A 45 2.68 4.83 -19.71
N ASN A 46 1.96 3.76 -20.02
CA ASN A 46 0.51 3.67 -19.91
C ASN A 46 0.06 2.85 -18.69
N MET A 47 0.82 2.87 -17.60
CA MET A 47 0.41 2.21 -16.36
C MET A 47 -0.79 2.95 -15.74
N HIS A 48 -1.87 2.21 -15.54
CA HIS A 48 -3.04 2.63 -14.79
C HIS A 48 -2.94 2.07 -13.36
N TRP A 49 -2.36 2.86 -12.48
CA TRP A 49 -2.22 2.52 -11.06
C TRP A 49 -3.54 2.70 -10.32
N ASN A 50 -3.94 1.69 -9.54
CA ASN A 50 -5.09 1.82 -8.65
C ASN A 50 -4.77 2.81 -7.52
N LYS A 51 -5.80 3.49 -6.98
CA LYS A 51 -5.66 4.45 -5.86
C LYS A 51 -5.03 3.89 -4.58
N GLN A 52 -5.04 2.57 -4.43
CA GLN A 52 -4.43 1.83 -3.33
C GLN A 52 -2.91 1.67 -3.49
N CYS A 53 -2.35 2.02 -4.65
CA CYS A 53 -0.92 1.93 -4.93
C CYS A 53 -0.23 3.23 -4.50
N HIS A 54 0.89 3.11 -3.78
CA HIS A 54 1.71 4.24 -3.33
C HIS A 54 3.18 3.97 -3.65
N ASP A 55 4.03 4.99 -3.45
CA ASP A 55 5.46 4.94 -3.78
C ASP A 55 5.70 4.50 -5.24
N LEU A 56 4.95 5.11 -6.16
CA LEU A 56 4.90 4.71 -7.56
C LEU A 56 6.24 5.03 -8.26
N PRO A 57 6.77 4.09 -9.05
CA PRO A 57 7.99 4.32 -9.81
C PRO A 57 7.71 5.20 -11.04
N ALA A 58 8.74 5.91 -11.50
CA ALA A 58 8.63 6.70 -12.71
C ALA A 58 8.52 5.79 -13.96
N THR A 59 7.85 6.28 -15.00
CA THR A 59 7.82 5.65 -16.31
C THR A 59 9.23 5.36 -16.83
N ASN A 60 9.40 4.24 -17.53
CA ASN A 60 10.66 3.71 -18.06
C ASN A 60 11.71 3.35 -16.99
N THR A 61 11.34 3.35 -15.71
CA THR A 61 12.23 2.83 -14.65
C THR A 61 12.34 1.31 -14.80
N THR A 62 13.56 0.78 -14.77
CA THR A 62 13.78 -0.66 -14.66
C THR A 62 13.91 -1.05 -13.19
N ILE A 63 13.07 -1.98 -12.75
CA ILE A 63 13.07 -2.54 -11.40
C ILE A 63 13.60 -3.96 -11.50
N LYS A 64 14.69 -4.23 -10.78
CA LYS A 64 15.33 -5.56 -10.82
C LYS A 64 14.48 -6.57 -10.06
N GLU A 65 14.65 -7.84 -10.42
CA GLU A 65 14.08 -8.96 -9.69
C GLU A 65 14.32 -8.83 -8.17
N GLY A 66 13.28 -9.11 -7.39
CA GLY A 66 13.29 -9.02 -5.93
C GLY A 66 13.20 -7.60 -5.38
N GLN A 67 13.21 -6.55 -6.21
CA GLN A 67 13.01 -5.17 -5.76
C GLN A 67 11.53 -4.81 -5.69
N ALA A 68 11.19 -3.88 -4.79
CA ALA A 68 9.83 -3.37 -4.67
C ALA A 68 9.46 -2.53 -5.90
N ILE A 69 8.30 -2.82 -6.47
CA ILE A 69 7.65 -2.02 -7.51
C ILE A 69 6.92 -0.86 -6.86
N CYS A 70 6.04 -1.14 -5.90
CA CYS A 70 5.23 -0.15 -5.20
C CYS A 70 4.74 -0.71 -3.85
N THR A 71 4.17 0.15 -3.02
CA THR A 71 3.41 -0.25 -1.83
C THR A 71 1.91 -0.32 -2.16
N LEU A 72 1.19 -1.21 -1.47
CA LEU A 72 -0.25 -1.40 -1.59
C LEU A 72 -0.90 -1.22 -0.21
N ILE A 73 -1.91 -0.37 -0.12
CA ILE A 73 -2.73 -0.19 1.09
C ILE A 73 -4.16 -0.65 0.77
N THR A 74 -4.57 -1.78 1.35
CA THR A 74 -5.94 -2.30 1.23
C THR A 74 -6.73 -2.13 2.52
N GLN A 75 -8.05 -2.05 2.40
CA GLN A 75 -8.96 -1.92 3.53
C GLN A 75 -10.18 -2.83 3.34
N GLY A 76 -10.48 -3.65 4.33
CA GLY A 76 -11.56 -4.64 4.29
C GLY A 76 -12.29 -4.77 5.62
N VAL A 77 -13.38 -5.54 5.62
CA VAL A 77 -14.09 -5.89 6.86
C VAL A 77 -13.42 -7.05 7.58
N SER A 78 -12.64 -7.87 6.86
CA SER A 78 -11.77 -8.92 7.38
C SER A 78 -10.37 -8.90 6.75
N SER A 79 -9.47 -9.69 7.33
CA SER A 79 -8.14 -9.93 6.75
C SER A 79 -8.20 -10.64 5.40
N ASP A 80 -9.20 -11.50 5.19
CA ASP A 80 -9.37 -12.23 3.93
C ASP A 80 -9.84 -11.31 2.81
N ASP A 81 -10.74 -10.36 3.09
CA ASP A 81 -11.12 -9.34 2.11
C ASP A 81 -9.91 -8.49 1.70
N CYS A 82 -9.06 -8.12 2.68
CA CYS A 82 -7.84 -7.36 2.40
C CYS A 82 -6.89 -8.15 1.50
N ARG A 83 -6.76 -9.46 1.73
CA ARG A 83 -5.91 -10.36 0.95
C ARG A 83 -6.45 -10.54 -0.47
N GLN A 84 -7.76 -10.71 -0.63
CA GLN A 84 -8.40 -10.81 -1.94
C GLN A 84 -8.18 -9.53 -2.75
N GLN A 85 -8.46 -8.36 -2.17
CA GLN A 85 -8.19 -7.08 -2.83
C GLN A 85 -6.72 -6.92 -3.23
N GLN A 86 -5.78 -7.34 -2.37
CA GLN A 86 -4.35 -7.31 -2.70
C GLN A 86 -4.04 -8.20 -3.91
N GLN A 87 -4.61 -9.40 -3.97
CA GLN A 87 -4.36 -10.31 -5.08
C GLN A 87 -4.88 -9.76 -6.40
N GLU A 88 -6.08 -9.19 -6.40
CA GLU A 88 -6.67 -8.52 -7.58
C GLU A 88 -5.81 -7.35 -8.07
N LEU A 89 -5.34 -6.50 -7.15
CA LEU A 89 -4.43 -5.39 -7.46
C LEU A 89 -3.12 -5.88 -8.09
N LYS A 90 -2.51 -6.93 -7.51
CA LYS A 90 -1.26 -7.51 -8.03
C LYS A 90 -1.45 -8.04 -9.45
N GLN A 91 -2.52 -8.79 -9.69
CA GLN A 91 -2.83 -9.35 -11.00
C GLN A 91 -3.04 -8.24 -12.03
N ASN A 92 -3.79 -7.19 -11.68
CA ASN A 92 -4.02 -6.03 -12.56
C ASN A 92 -2.73 -5.29 -12.92
N ILE A 93 -1.82 -5.10 -11.96
CA ILE A 93 -0.53 -4.44 -12.20
C ILE A 93 0.34 -5.32 -13.09
N PHE A 94 0.46 -6.61 -12.79
CA PHE A 94 1.27 -7.53 -13.60
C PHE A 94 0.74 -7.70 -15.01
N ALA A 95 -0.57 -7.77 -15.20
CA ALA A 95 -1.18 -7.82 -16.53
C ALA A 95 -0.76 -6.62 -17.38
N GLN A 96 -0.67 -5.43 -16.79
CA GLN A 96 -0.19 -4.23 -17.48
C GLN A 96 1.31 -4.30 -17.76
N LEU A 97 2.13 -4.69 -16.79
CA LEU A 97 3.59 -4.82 -16.94
C LEU A 97 3.99 -5.84 -18.01
N TYR A 98 3.19 -6.88 -18.24
CA TYR A 98 3.53 -7.94 -19.21
C TYR A 98 2.79 -7.88 -20.55
N ARG A 99 1.86 -6.94 -20.73
CA ARG A 99 1.18 -6.75 -22.03
C ARG A 99 2.17 -6.34 -23.12
N ASN A 100 2.34 -7.10 -24.20
CA ASN A 100 3.20 -6.67 -25.32
C ASN A 100 2.74 -5.29 -25.83
N SER A 101 3.68 -4.36 -25.90
CA SER A 101 3.47 -2.99 -26.41
C SER A 101 3.68 -2.95 -27.91
#